data_AF-I8R115-F1
#
_entry.id   AF-I8R115-F1
#
_cell.length_a   1.000
_cell.length_b   1.000
_cell.length_c   1.000
_cell.angle_alpha   90.00
_cell.angle_beta   90.00
_cell.angle_gamma   90.00
#
_symmetry.space_group_name_H-M   'P 1'
#
loop_
_entity.id
_entity.type
_entity.pdbx_description
1 polymer ?
#
loop_
_entity_poly.entity_id
_entity_poly.type
_entity_poly.pdbx_seq_one_letter_code
_entity_poly.pdbx_strand_id
1 'polypeptide(L)'
;MIITTIEKQKKNKTQYNVYIDGEYAFSCNLEDLIYLGIEEGKELDSEQYNYYVNYTATRQASDYAFKLLSRKMLTEKELSQKLEIKGFEENIIKSVIEKLKSYNYINDEVYTKLFIEQKINQLYSRRKIYYELVKKGISKELIQESLNNFYPEEKEVEIIKKIIEKKLKSQEETKKLKNYLYNNGFQIENISDALKEKDL
;
A
#
# COMPACT_ATOMS: atom_id res chain seq x y z
N MET A 1 18.63 -2.16 -35.09
CA MET A 1 17.65 -1.07 -34.88
C MET A 1 18.44 0.20 -34.63
N ILE A 2 18.03 1.37 -35.12
CA ILE A 2 18.81 2.62 -34.98
C ILE A 2 18.01 3.66 -34.20
N ILE A 3 18.65 4.32 -33.25
CA ILE A 3 18.06 5.47 -32.56
C ILE A 3 17.98 6.64 -33.55
N THR A 4 16.77 6.98 -34.00
CA THR A 4 16.58 8.01 -35.02
C THR A 4 16.40 9.40 -34.42
N THR A 5 15.81 9.50 -33.23
CA THR A 5 15.42 10.80 -32.67
C THR A 5 15.34 10.74 -31.14
N ILE A 6 15.82 11.79 -30.46
CA ILE A 6 15.67 11.99 -29.01
C ILE A 6 15.05 13.37 -28.74
N GLU A 7 13.81 13.39 -28.28
CA GLU A 7 13.04 14.62 -28.07
C GLU A 7 12.71 14.88 -26.61
N LYS A 8 12.93 16.11 -26.15
CA LYS A 8 12.50 16.54 -24.81
C LYS A 8 10.97 16.65 -24.73
N GLN A 9 10.34 16.03 -23.73
CA GLN A 9 8.89 16.06 -23.57
C GLN A 9 8.35 17.47 -23.31
N LYS A 10 7.17 17.78 -23.86
CA LYS A 10 6.54 19.11 -23.71
C LYS A 10 6.13 19.41 -22.27
N LYS A 11 5.46 18.46 -21.60
CA LYS A 11 4.92 18.62 -20.24
C LYS A 11 5.96 18.37 -19.15
N ASN A 12 6.79 17.35 -19.31
CA ASN A 12 7.83 17.00 -18.34
C ASN A 12 9.21 17.29 -18.91
N LYS A 13 9.75 18.48 -18.58
CA LYS A 13 11.05 18.94 -19.07
C LYS A 13 12.26 18.15 -18.53
N THR A 14 12.04 17.12 -17.72
CA THR A 14 13.12 16.22 -17.26
C THR A 14 13.15 14.89 -18.02
N GLN A 15 12.19 14.67 -18.91
CA GLN A 15 12.03 13.42 -19.66
C GLN A 15 12.21 13.63 -21.16
N TYR A 16 12.72 12.60 -21.81
CA TYR A 16 13.00 12.51 -23.23
C TYR A 16 12.27 11.31 -23.81
N ASN A 17 11.72 11.47 -25.01
CA ASN A 17 11.19 10.39 -25.84
C ASN A 17 12.31 9.90 -26.77
N VAL A 18 12.52 8.60 -26.83
CA VAL A 18 13.47 7.95 -27.72
C VAL A 18 12.70 7.25 -28.82
N TYR A 19 13.05 7.56 -30.08
CA TYR A 19 12.48 6.93 -31.26
C TYR A 19 13.53 6.04 -31.92
N ILE A 20 13.11 4.85 -32.34
CA ILE A 20 13.94 3.85 -33.00
C ILE A 20 13.29 3.50 -34.32
N ASP A 21 14.08 3.57 -35.40
CA ASP A 21 13.62 3.35 -36.77
C ASP A 21 12.37 4.20 -37.12
N GLY A 22 12.27 5.41 -36.54
CA GLY A 22 11.16 6.37 -36.73
C GLY A 22 9.96 6.19 -35.80
N GLU A 23 9.89 5.10 -35.03
CA GLU A 23 8.78 4.78 -34.13
C GLU A 23 9.12 5.06 -32.67
N TYR A 24 8.11 5.46 -31.89
CA TYR A 24 8.32 5.67 -30.44
C TYR A 24 8.68 4.33 -29.79
N ALA A 25 9.81 4.31 -29.05
CA ALA A 25 10.30 3.12 -28.38
C ALA A 25 10.09 3.19 -26.87
N PHE A 26 10.71 4.17 -26.20
CA PHE A 26 10.63 4.33 -24.75
C PHE A 26 10.90 5.78 -24.34
N SER A 27 10.74 6.07 -23.05
CA SER A 27 11.08 7.38 -22.47
C SER A 27 12.07 7.24 -21.34
N CYS A 28 12.91 8.24 -21.14
CA CYS A 28 13.97 8.22 -20.14
C CYS A 28 14.36 9.63 -19.68
N ASN A 29 15.11 9.75 -18.59
CA ASN A 29 15.65 11.06 -18.15
C ASN A 29 17.06 11.29 -18.70
N LEU A 30 17.66 12.45 -18.38
CA LEU A 30 19.01 12.77 -18.81
C LEU A 30 20.07 11.79 -18.25
N GLU A 31 19.90 11.34 -17.01
CA GLU A 31 20.84 10.40 -16.38
C GLU A 31 20.84 9.05 -17.09
N ASP A 32 19.67 8.55 -17.51
CA ASP A 32 19.54 7.34 -18.31
C ASP A 32 20.28 7.46 -19.64
N LEU A 33 20.10 8.59 -20.34
CA LEU A 33 20.76 8.84 -21.62
C LEU A 33 22.28 8.75 -21.47
N ILE A 34 22.82 9.37 -20.43
CA ILE A 34 24.27 9.37 -20.14
C ILE A 34 24.73 7.96 -19.74
N TYR A 35 24.03 7.33 -18.79
CA TYR A 35 24.42 6.02 -18.24
C TYR A 35 24.39 4.90 -19.29
N LEU A 36 23.37 4.89 -20.14
CA LEU A 36 23.21 3.90 -21.21
C LEU A 36 23.93 4.30 -22.50
N GLY A 37 24.53 5.50 -22.54
CA GLY A 37 25.15 6.08 -23.72
C GLY A 37 24.20 6.14 -24.91
N ILE A 38 22.95 6.56 -24.69
CA ILE A 38 21.92 6.68 -25.73
C ILE A 38 22.12 8.01 -26.46
N GLU A 39 22.39 7.92 -27.75
CA GLU A 39 22.57 9.06 -28.65
C GLU A 39 21.96 8.74 -30.02
N GLU A 40 21.58 9.78 -30.76
CA GLU A 40 21.06 9.62 -32.12
C GLU A 40 22.11 9.00 -33.04
N GLY A 41 21.68 8.08 -33.91
CA GLY A 41 22.56 7.30 -34.77
C GLY A 41 23.13 6.03 -34.13
N LYS A 42 22.93 5.80 -32.82
CA LYS A 42 23.36 4.57 -32.17
C LYS A 42 22.60 3.35 -32.70
N GLU A 43 23.36 2.34 -33.14
CA GLU A 43 22.81 1.03 -33.49
C GLU A 43 22.64 0.17 -32.22
N LEU A 44 21.53 -0.57 -32.18
CA LEU A 44 21.17 -1.48 -31.11
C LEU A 44 20.79 -2.84 -31.70
N ASP A 45 21.31 -3.90 -31.10
CA ASP A 45 20.73 -5.23 -31.24
C ASP A 45 19.49 -5.40 -30.32
N SER A 46 18.81 -6.53 -30.46
CA SER A 46 17.60 -6.82 -29.68
C SER A 46 17.87 -6.97 -28.19
N GLU A 47 19.05 -7.45 -27.79
CA GLU A 47 19.40 -7.63 -26.38
C GLU A 47 19.60 -6.27 -25.70
N GLN A 48 20.34 -5.38 -26.35
CA GLN A 48 20.59 -4.03 -25.88
C GLN A 48 19.33 -3.17 -25.85
N TYR A 49 18.48 -3.30 -26.88
CA TYR A 49 17.16 -2.67 -26.89
C TYR A 49 16.31 -3.10 -25.69
N ASN A 50 16.17 -4.42 -25.47
CA ASN A 50 15.40 -4.95 -24.36
C ASN A 50 15.98 -4.53 -23.01
N TYR A 51 17.31 -4.47 -22.89
CA TYR A 51 17.99 -3.97 -21.70
C TYR A 51 17.61 -2.50 -21.42
N TYR A 52 17.65 -1.62 -22.41
CA TYR A 52 17.29 -0.20 -22.22
C TYR A 52 15.83 -0.01 -21.82
N VAL A 53 14.92 -0.71 -22.48
CA VAL A 53 13.48 -0.66 -22.16
C VAL A 53 13.26 -1.10 -20.71
N ASN A 54 13.81 -2.26 -20.30
CA ASN A 54 13.65 -2.76 -18.94
C ASN A 54 14.33 -1.87 -17.90
N TYR A 55 15.53 -1.36 -18.16
CA TYR A 55 16.26 -0.49 -17.25
C TYR A 55 15.48 0.81 -16.97
N THR A 56 15.07 1.49 -18.04
CA THR A 56 14.35 2.77 -17.95
C THR A 56 12.97 2.59 -17.30
N ALA A 57 12.22 1.54 -17.66
CA ALA A 57 10.94 1.21 -17.03
C ALA A 57 11.10 0.91 -15.53
N THR A 58 12.11 0.12 -15.14
CA THR A 58 12.39 -0.21 -13.73
C THR A 58 12.74 1.03 -12.93
N ARG A 59 13.56 1.94 -13.48
CA ARG A 59 13.90 3.19 -12.82
C ARG A 59 12.68 4.08 -12.65
N GLN A 60 11.89 4.28 -13.71
CA GLN A 60 10.67 5.10 -13.65
C GLN A 60 9.64 4.54 -12.66
N ALA A 61 9.48 3.21 -12.60
CA ALA A 61 8.65 2.52 -11.62
C ALA A 61 9.16 2.75 -10.18
N SER A 62 10.48 2.67 -9.97
CA SER A 62 11.12 2.95 -8.69
C SER A 62 10.91 4.40 -8.24
N ASP A 63 11.14 5.37 -9.13
CA ASP A 63 10.93 6.80 -8.85
C ASP A 63 9.48 7.08 -8.45
N TYR A 64 8.52 6.48 -9.17
CA TYR A 64 7.11 6.61 -8.85
C TYR A 64 6.77 5.96 -7.50
N ALA A 65 7.31 4.79 -7.22
CA ALA A 65 7.15 4.12 -5.94
C ALA A 65 7.70 4.95 -4.77
N PHE A 66 8.91 5.49 -4.88
CA PHE A 66 9.49 6.39 -3.87
C PHE A 66 8.65 7.65 -3.65
N LYS A 67 8.10 8.23 -4.74
CA LYS A 67 7.20 9.36 -4.63
C LYS A 67 5.91 9.03 -3.88
N LEU A 68 5.40 7.80 -4.00
CA LEU A 68 4.23 7.35 -3.25
C LEU A 68 4.56 7.11 -1.77
N LEU A 69 5.65 6.38 -1.52
CA LEU A 69 6.09 6.01 -0.17
C LEU A 69 6.54 7.21 0.66
N SER A 70 7.12 8.24 0.04
CA SER A 70 7.49 9.49 0.73
C SER A 70 6.28 10.28 1.26
N ARG A 71 5.06 10.02 0.75
CA ARG A 71 3.84 10.69 1.19
C ARG A 71 3.11 9.92 2.28
N LYS A 72 3.14 8.59 2.21
CA LYS A 72 2.50 7.71 3.18
C LYS A 72 3.04 6.28 3.06
N MET A 73 2.94 5.56 4.16
CA MET A 73 3.12 4.11 4.15
C MET A 73 2.06 3.44 3.27
N LEU A 74 2.47 2.43 2.52
CA LEU A 74 1.62 1.61 1.66
C LEU A 74 1.93 0.14 1.94
N THR A 75 0.92 -0.69 1.80
CA THR A 75 1.11 -2.15 1.73
C THR A 75 1.70 -2.56 0.38
N GLU A 76 2.27 -3.76 0.31
CA GLU A 76 2.76 -4.35 -0.93
C GLU A 76 1.68 -4.30 -2.02
N LYS A 77 0.46 -4.79 -1.70
CA LYS A 77 -0.66 -4.81 -2.64
C LYS A 77 -1.06 -3.42 -3.12
N GLU A 78 -1.16 -2.44 -2.22
CA GLU A 78 -1.53 -1.07 -2.61
C GLU A 78 -0.49 -0.44 -3.53
N LEU A 79 0.80 -0.69 -3.30
CA LEU A 79 1.85 -0.16 -4.17
C LEU A 79 1.85 -0.84 -5.54
N SER A 80 1.74 -2.17 -5.58
CA SER A 80 1.64 -2.93 -6.82
C SER A 80 0.47 -2.47 -7.68
N GLN A 81 -0.72 -2.31 -7.10
CA GLN A 81 -1.90 -1.79 -7.80
C GLN A 81 -1.69 -0.38 -8.36
N LYS A 82 -0.95 0.48 -7.63
CA LYS A 82 -0.65 1.83 -8.10
C LYS A 82 0.33 1.83 -9.25
N LEU A 83 1.33 0.94 -9.25
CA LEU A 83 2.27 0.78 -10.35
C LEU A 83 1.57 0.21 -11.58
N GLU A 84 0.67 -0.75 -11.39
CA GLU A 84 -0.15 -1.33 -12.47
C GLU A 84 -1.06 -0.27 -13.11
N ILE A 85 -1.82 0.49 -12.32
CA ILE A 85 -2.65 1.61 -12.81
C ILE A 85 -1.80 2.67 -13.55
N LYS A 86 -0.52 2.78 -13.19
CA LYS A 86 0.41 3.71 -13.84
C LYS A 86 0.92 3.18 -15.19
N GLY A 87 0.70 1.89 -15.49
CA GLY A 87 1.02 1.26 -16.77
C GLY A 87 2.33 0.46 -16.78
N PHE A 88 2.90 0.12 -15.62
CA PHE A 88 4.11 -0.70 -15.56
C PHE A 88 3.77 -2.19 -15.72
N GLU A 89 4.66 -2.94 -16.38
CA GLU A 89 4.50 -4.39 -16.58
C GLU A 89 4.73 -5.19 -15.29
N GLU A 90 4.13 -6.37 -15.21
CA GLU A 90 4.13 -7.21 -14.00
C GLU A 90 5.54 -7.61 -13.54
N ASN A 91 6.44 -7.94 -14.46
CA ASN A 91 7.84 -8.24 -14.18
C ASN A 91 8.59 -7.05 -13.55
N ILE A 92 8.35 -5.84 -14.06
CA ILE A 92 8.92 -4.59 -13.54
C ILE A 92 8.38 -4.32 -12.14
N ILE A 93 7.06 -4.47 -11.94
CA ILE A 93 6.42 -4.29 -10.64
C ILE A 93 7.02 -5.25 -9.62
N LYS A 94 7.11 -6.55 -9.94
CA LYS A 94 7.71 -7.56 -9.05
C LYS A 94 9.15 -7.20 -8.67
N SER A 95 9.98 -6.82 -9.64
CA SER A 95 11.37 -6.42 -9.41
C SER A 95 11.47 -5.22 -8.46
N VAL A 96 10.67 -4.18 -8.68
CA VAL A 96 10.65 -2.97 -7.83
C VAL A 96 10.16 -3.29 -6.42
N ILE A 97 9.10 -4.08 -6.29
CA ILE A 97 8.55 -4.49 -4.99
C ILE A 97 9.58 -5.26 -4.17
N GLU A 98 10.22 -6.27 -4.77
CA GLU A 98 11.24 -7.08 -4.08
C GLU A 98 12.43 -6.24 -3.64
N LYS A 99 12.89 -5.32 -4.50
CA LYS A 99 13.96 -4.38 -4.14
C LYS A 99 13.57 -3.47 -2.98
N LEU A 100 12.35 -2.92 -2.99
CA LEU A 100 11.86 -2.05 -1.91
C LEU A 100 11.66 -2.80 -0.60
N LYS A 101 11.24 -4.07 -0.65
CA LYS A 101 11.17 -4.96 0.52
C LYS A 101 12.56 -5.27 1.08
N SER A 102 13.55 -5.52 0.22
CA SER A 102 14.93 -5.79 0.66
C SER A 102 15.57 -4.62 1.43
N TYR A 103 15.16 -3.39 1.10
CA TYR A 103 15.55 -2.18 1.82
C TYR A 103 14.59 -1.76 2.93
N ASN A 104 13.57 -2.57 3.22
CA ASN A 104 12.55 -2.34 4.23
C ASN A 104 11.73 -1.04 4.01
N TYR A 105 11.64 -0.54 2.78
CA TYR A 105 10.75 0.58 2.41
C TYR A 105 9.27 0.16 2.37
N ILE A 106 9.02 -1.12 2.15
CA ILE A 106 7.70 -1.75 2.26
C ILE A 106 7.83 -2.86 3.29
N ASN A 107 6.96 -2.83 4.28
CA ASN A 107 6.91 -3.85 5.31
C ASN A 107 5.47 -3.99 5.79
N ASP A 108 4.81 -5.05 5.34
CA ASP A 108 3.41 -5.33 5.65
C ASP A 108 3.20 -5.70 7.13
N GLU A 109 4.21 -6.25 7.81
CA GLU A 109 4.16 -6.54 9.26
C GLU A 109 4.14 -5.23 10.06
N VAL A 110 5.07 -4.32 9.76
CA VAL A 110 5.14 -2.99 10.39
C VAL A 110 3.88 -2.19 10.08
N TYR A 111 3.40 -2.24 8.83
CA TYR A 111 2.15 -1.58 8.45
C TYR A 111 0.99 -2.11 9.29
N THR A 112 0.87 -3.44 9.38
CA THR A 112 -0.22 -4.11 10.09
C THR A 112 -0.24 -3.76 11.56
N LYS A 113 0.93 -3.77 12.22
CA LYS A 113 1.06 -3.37 13.62
C LYS A 113 0.58 -1.93 13.84
N LEU A 114 1.14 -0.97 13.10
CA LEU A 114 0.80 0.45 13.24
C LEU A 114 -0.69 0.71 12.94
N PHE A 115 -1.23 0.00 11.96
CA PHE A 115 -2.64 0.08 11.61
C PHE A 115 -3.52 -0.41 12.77
N ILE A 116 -3.21 -1.58 13.35
CA ILE A 116 -3.94 -2.11 14.51
C ILE A 116 -3.90 -1.12 15.67
N GLU A 117 -2.72 -0.63 16.05
CA GLU A 117 -2.54 0.34 17.14
C GLU A 117 -3.38 1.62 16.90
N GLN A 118 -3.34 2.16 15.69
CA GLN A 118 -4.14 3.32 15.31
C GLN A 118 -5.64 3.04 15.45
N LYS A 119 -6.11 1.86 15.03
CA LYS A 119 -7.54 1.53 15.03
C LYS A 119 -8.08 1.17 16.41
N ILE A 120 -7.26 0.60 17.30
CA ILE A 120 -7.60 0.44 18.72
C ILE A 120 -7.87 1.81 19.34
N ASN A 121 -7.02 2.81 19.06
CA ASN A 121 -7.22 4.18 19.54
C ASN A 121 -8.50 4.83 18.98
N GLN A 122 -8.96 4.41 17.81
CA GLN A 122 -10.24 4.79 17.22
C GLN A 122 -11.44 3.96 17.73
N LEU A 123 -11.21 3.06 18.70
CA LEU A 123 -12.21 2.19 19.31
C LEU A 123 -12.86 1.22 18.31
N TYR A 124 -12.08 0.67 17.38
CA TYR A 124 -12.57 -0.32 16.42
C TYR A 124 -12.53 -1.73 17.04
N SER A 125 -13.46 -2.60 16.64
CA SER A 125 -13.44 -4.02 17.00
C SER A 125 -12.34 -4.77 16.25
N ARG A 126 -11.91 -5.92 16.79
CA ARG A 126 -10.97 -6.84 16.14
C ARG A 126 -11.47 -7.21 14.75
N ARG A 127 -12.77 -7.55 14.63
CA ARG A 127 -13.41 -7.95 13.37
C ARG A 127 -13.38 -6.84 12.32
N LYS A 128 -13.64 -5.60 12.72
CA LYS A 128 -13.59 -4.46 11.79
C LYS A 128 -12.18 -4.21 11.28
N ILE A 129 -11.18 -4.26 12.17
CA ILE A 129 -9.76 -4.12 11.81
C ILE A 129 -9.33 -5.22 10.84
N TYR A 130 -9.71 -6.47 11.13
CA TYR A 130 -9.44 -7.62 10.26
C TYR A 130 -9.91 -7.35 8.82
N TYR A 131 -11.17 -6.95 8.63
CA TYR A 131 -11.69 -6.72 7.28
C TYR A 131 -11.05 -5.51 6.59
N GLU A 132 -10.67 -4.45 7.32
CA GLU A 132 -9.94 -3.34 6.73
C GLU A 132 -8.56 -3.78 6.23
N LEU A 133 -7.84 -4.60 6.99
CA LEU A 133 -6.53 -5.14 6.59
C LEU A 133 -6.63 -6.12 5.42
N VAL A 134 -7.66 -6.97 5.37
CA VAL A 134 -7.93 -7.84 4.20
C VAL A 134 -8.14 -7.00 2.94
N LYS A 135 -8.89 -5.89 3.03
CA LYS A 135 -9.08 -4.96 1.91
C LYS A 135 -7.76 -4.30 1.49
N LYS A 136 -6.84 -4.08 2.44
CA LYS A 136 -5.48 -3.60 2.18
C LYS A 136 -4.56 -4.64 1.55
N GLY A 137 -4.94 -5.93 1.57
CA GLY A 137 -4.17 -6.99 0.95
C GLY A 137 -3.24 -7.76 1.87
N ILE A 138 -3.31 -7.52 3.18
CA ILE A 138 -2.51 -8.26 4.15
C ILE A 138 -3.01 -9.71 4.21
N SER A 139 -2.07 -10.65 4.31
CA SER A 139 -2.39 -12.08 4.43
C SER A 139 -3.18 -12.35 5.71
N LYS A 140 -4.08 -13.34 5.67
CA LYS A 140 -4.94 -13.64 6.83
C LYS A 140 -4.12 -14.10 8.03
N GLU A 141 -3.04 -14.82 7.75
CA GLU A 141 -2.08 -15.34 8.72
C GLU A 141 -1.44 -14.20 9.50
N LEU A 142 -0.87 -13.20 8.80
CA LEU A 142 -0.24 -12.03 9.42
C LEU A 142 -1.25 -11.17 10.18
N ILE A 143 -2.47 -11.01 9.64
CA ILE A 143 -3.55 -10.29 10.36
C ILE A 143 -3.87 -11.00 11.67
N GLN A 144 -4.07 -12.31 11.63
CA GLN A 144 -4.47 -13.09 12.80
C GLN A 144 -3.38 -13.07 13.88
N GLU A 145 -2.12 -13.29 13.49
CA GLU A 145 -0.97 -13.20 14.37
C GLU A 145 -0.86 -11.81 15.01
N SER A 146 -0.91 -10.76 14.20
CA SER A 146 -0.79 -9.38 14.69
C SER A 146 -1.96 -8.99 15.61
N LEU A 147 -3.19 -9.41 15.29
CA LEU A 147 -4.34 -9.17 16.14
C LEU A 147 -4.21 -9.90 17.48
N ASN A 148 -3.72 -11.14 17.50
CA ASN A 148 -3.51 -11.88 18.74
C ASN A 148 -2.43 -11.23 19.61
N ASN A 149 -1.36 -10.70 18.99
CA ASN A 149 -0.26 -10.07 19.71
C ASN A 149 -0.62 -8.68 20.26
N PHE A 150 -1.26 -7.83 19.46
CA PHE A 150 -1.44 -6.42 19.79
C PHE A 150 -2.84 -6.08 20.33
N TYR A 151 -3.86 -6.83 19.94
CA TYR A 151 -5.25 -6.57 20.33
C TYR A 151 -6.00 -7.82 20.83
N PRO A 152 -5.47 -8.60 21.78
CA PRO A 152 -6.09 -9.85 22.22
C PRO A 152 -7.53 -9.66 22.72
N GLU A 153 -8.32 -10.73 22.73
CA GLU A 153 -9.78 -10.67 22.94
C GLU A 153 -10.17 -10.01 24.27
N GLU A 154 -9.37 -10.19 25.32
CA GLU A 154 -9.63 -9.60 26.64
C GLU A 154 -9.57 -8.06 26.60
N LYS A 155 -8.75 -7.49 25.71
CA LYS A 155 -8.70 -6.02 25.52
C LYS A 155 -9.94 -5.48 24.81
N GLU A 156 -10.69 -6.30 24.09
CA GLU A 156 -11.87 -5.84 23.37
C GLU A 156 -12.98 -5.40 24.34
N VAL A 157 -13.12 -6.08 25.49
CA VAL A 157 -14.03 -5.70 26.57
C VAL A 157 -13.70 -4.30 27.11
N GLU A 158 -12.42 -3.97 27.30
CA GLU A 158 -11.99 -2.63 27.73
C GLU A 158 -12.34 -1.54 26.71
N ILE A 159 -12.21 -1.84 25.41
CA ILE A 159 -12.60 -0.92 24.33
C ILE A 159 -14.12 -0.70 24.34
N ILE A 160 -14.91 -1.76 24.54
CA ILE A 160 -16.37 -1.63 24.67
C ILE A 160 -16.73 -0.76 25.87
N LYS A 161 -16.08 -0.93 27.02
CA LYS A 161 -16.29 -0.08 28.21
C LYS A 161 -16.03 1.40 27.90
N LYS A 162 -14.92 1.73 27.22
CA LYS A 162 -14.62 3.10 26.79
C LYS A 162 -15.68 3.66 25.84
N ILE A 163 -16.27 2.83 24.97
CA ILE A 163 -17.38 3.25 24.09
C ILE A 163 -18.63 3.51 24.91
N ILE A 164 -18.97 2.64 25.86
CA ILE A 164 -20.12 2.79 26.76
C ILE A 164 -20.02 4.13 27.50
N GLU A 165 -18.87 4.41 28.13
CA GLU A 165 -18.65 5.66 28.86
C GLU A 165 -18.80 6.92 27.99
N LYS A 166 -18.40 6.83 26.72
CA LYS A 166 -18.50 7.96 25.78
C LYS A 166 -19.90 8.14 25.19
N LYS A 167 -20.68 7.07 25.05
CA LYS A 167 -21.92 7.06 24.25
C LYS A 167 -23.19 6.85 25.05
N LEU A 168 -23.16 6.13 26.17
CA LEU A 168 -24.35 5.84 26.94
C LEU A 168 -24.69 7.03 27.83
N LYS A 169 -25.82 7.70 27.55
CA LYS A 169 -26.29 8.84 28.35
C LYS A 169 -27.42 8.48 29.30
N SER A 170 -28.17 7.42 29.01
CA SER A 170 -29.25 6.89 29.85
C SER A 170 -29.44 5.39 29.64
N GLN A 171 -30.07 4.70 30.59
CA GLN A 171 -30.34 3.26 30.51
C GLN A 171 -31.24 2.88 29.32
N GLU A 172 -32.13 3.76 28.88
CA GLU A 172 -33.02 3.55 27.73
C GLU A 172 -32.24 3.43 26.40
N GLU A 173 -31.03 3.99 26.33
CA GLU A 173 -30.17 3.92 25.15
C GLU A 173 -29.37 2.61 25.05
N THR A 174 -29.41 1.75 26.06
CA THR A 174 -28.64 0.50 26.12
C THR A 174 -28.91 -0.41 24.92
N LYS A 175 -30.17 -0.54 24.49
CA LYS A 175 -30.52 -1.32 23.29
C LYS A 175 -29.92 -0.74 22.01
N LYS A 176 -29.94 0.59 21.87
CA LYS A 176 -29.34 1.28 20.71
C LYS A 176 -27.82 1.09 20.72
N LEU A 177 -27.19 1.15 21.88
CA LEU A 177 -25.74 0.95 22.04
C LEU A 177 -25.32 -0.49 21.73
N LYS A 178 -26.06 -1.50 22.21
CA LYS A 178 -25.83 -2.91 21.85
C LYS A 178 -25.84 -3.12 20.34
N ASN A 179 -26.86 -2.58 19.66
CA ASN A 179 -26.95 -2.65 18.20
C ASN A 179 -25.78 -1.94 17.52
N TYR A 180 -25.37 -0.77 18.02
CA TYR A 180 -24.21 -0.05 17.50
C TYR A 180 -22.92 -0.86 17.62
N LEU A 181 -22.66 -1.47 18.78
CA LEU A 181 -21.47 -2.29 19.03
C LEU A 181 -21.47 -3.52 18.11
N TYR A 182 -22.58 -4.25 18.05
CA TYR A 182 -22.72 -5.42 17.18
C TYR A 182 -22.49 -5.07 15.69
N ASN A 183 -23.11 -3.99 15.20
CA ASN A 183 -22.92 -3.52 13.83
C ASN A 183 -21.49 -3.03 13.53
N ASN A 184 -20.73 -2.66 14.56
CA ASN A 184 -19.30 -2.33 14.45
C ASN A 184 -18.39 -3.55 14.65
N GLY A 185 -18.94 -4.76 14.77
CA GLY A 185 -18.20 -6.02 14.74
C GLY A 185 -17.70 -6.53 16.09
N PHE A 186 -18.16 -5.94 17.20
CA PHE A 186 -17.87 -6.45 18.54
C PHE A 186 -18.65 -7.76 18.79
N GLN A 187 -18.02 -8.72 19.45
CA GLN A 187 -18.64 -10.01 19.79
C GLN A 187 -19.75 -9.84 20.85
N ILE A 188 -20.80 -10.65 20.77
CA ILE A 188 -21.98 -10.52 21.63
C ILE A 188 -21.62 -10.83 23.09
N GLU A 189 -20.72 -11.79 23.28
CA GLU A 189 -20.15 -12.22 24.55
C GLU A 189 -19.44 -11.03 25.23
N ASN A 190 -18.48 -10.42 24.53
CA ASN A 190 -17.73 -9.24 25.01
C ASN A 190 -18.64 -8.03 25.31
N ILE A 191 -19.69 -7.82 24.52
CA ILE A 191 -20.68 -6.75 24.78
C ILE A 191 -21.45 -7.04 26.08
N SER A 192 -21.85 -8.29 26.28
CA SER A 192 -22.63 -8.71 27.45
C SER A 192 -21.80 -8.61 28.73
N ASP A 193 -20.54 -9.03 28.68
CA ASP A 193 -19.63 -8.97 29.82
C ASP A 193 -19.31 -7.52 30.21
N ALA A 194 -19.06 -6.65 29.22
CA ALA A 194 -18.82 -5.23 29.47
C ALA A 194 -20.00 -4.50 30.12
N LEU A 195 -21.24 -4.92 29.84
CA LEU A 195 -22.44 -4.32 30.42
C LEU A 195 -22.75 -4.85 31.82
N LYS A 196 -22.58 -6.16 32.05
CA LYS A 196 -22.72 -6.77 33.38
C LYS A 196 -21.79 -6.12 34.41
N GLU A 197 -20.54 -5.86 34.04
CA GLU A 197 -19.57 -5.21 34.94
C GLU A 197 -19.92 -3.75 35.29
N LYS A 198 -20.79 -3.09 34.52
CA LYS A 198 -21.27 -1.73 34.77
C LYS A 198 -22.62 -1.70 35.49
N ASP A 199 -23.15 -2.86 35.91
CA ASP A 199 -24.51 -3.02 36.44
C ASP A 199 -25.60 -2.48 35.48
N LEU A 200 -25.40 -2.66 34.16
CA LEU A 200 -26.27 -2.20 33.07
C LEU A 200 -26.93 -3.33 32.26
#